data_AF-A0A645EAY0-F1
#
_entry.id   AF-A0A645EAY0-F1
#
_cell.length_a   1.000
_cell.length_b   1.000
_cell.length_c   1.000
_cell.angle_alpha   90.00
_cell.angle_beta   90.00
_cell.angle_gamma   90.00
#
_symmetry.space_group_name_H-M   'P 1'
#
loop_
_entity.id
_entity.type
_entity.pdbx_description
1 polymer ?
#
loop_
_entity_poly.entity_id
_entity_poly.type
_entity_poly.pdbx_seq_one_letter_code
_entity_poly.pdbx_strand_id
1 'polypeptide(L)'
;MASIVDEDNKKLYIFDEFFRKGMLNNELAQMIKDKGYSKEVIIADSAERKSIDEIKKLGVPRIKPAKKGHGSIMTGIQKVNQYEIIVHPNCTNIQDELDNYSYKKDKVTGEYLNSPIDSYNHGLDALRMSIQSVKRKARILTVKL
;
A
#
# COMPACT_ATOMS: atom_id res chain seq x y z
N MET A 1 -4.63 -4.93 -3.20
CA MET A 1 -3.28 -5.55 -3.15
C MET A 1 -3.06 -6.16 -1.78
N ALA A 2 -2.35 -7.29 -1.72
CA ALA A 2 -1.79 -7.89 -0.52
C ALA A 2 -0.27 -8.02 -0.65
N SER A 3 0.44 -7.74 0.45
CA SER A 3 1.89 -7.83 0.52
C SER A 3 2.38 -8.33 1.88
N ILE A 4 3.57 -8.93 1.89
CA ILE A 4 4.29 -9.40 3.09
C ILE A 4 5.67 -8.74 3.10
N VAL A 5 6.12 -8.34 4.28
CA VAL A 5 7.45 -7.73 4.47
C VAL A 5 8.31 -8.67 5.30
N ASP A 6 9.46 -9.02 4.74
CA ASP A 6 10.58 -9.61 5.47
C ASP A 6 11.55 -8.47 5.84
N GLU A 7 11.45 -8.03 7.08
CA GLU A 7 12.26 -6.92 7.61
C GLU A 7 13.73 -7.29 7.79
N ASP A 8 14.03 -8.57 8.04
CA ASP A 8 15.38 -9.04 8.33
C ASP A 8 16.20 -9.17 7.03
N ASN A 9 15.58 -9.65 5.94
CA ASN A 9 16.21 -9.73 4.62
C ASN A 9 15.94 -8.53 3.71
N LYS A 10 15.15 -7.55 4.18
CA LYS A 10 14.70 -6.38 3.39
C LYS A 10 14.04 -6.77 2.08
N LYS A 11 13.09 -7.71 2.16
CA LYS A 11 12.28 -8.15 1.01
C LYS A 11 10.81 -7.77 1.18
N LEU A 12 10.19 -7.30 0.09
CA LEU A 12 8.79 -6.92 0.03
C LEU A 12 8.10 -7.77 -1.04
N TYR A 13 7.29 -8.72 -0.61
CA TYR A 13 6.59 -9.65 -1.49
C TYR A 13 5.19 -9.13 -1.79
N ILE A 14 4.87 -8.93 -3.06
CA ILE A 14 3.52 -8.59 -3.54
C ILE A 14 2.95 -9.83 -4.22
N PHE A 15 1.89 -10.41 -3.66
CA PHE A 15 1.42 -11.73 -4.07
C PHE A 15 -0.04 -11.78 -4.53
N ASP A 16 -0.79 -10.70 -4.32
CA ASP A 16 -2.16 -10.61 -4.81
C ASP A 16 -2.52 -9.14 -5.11
N GLU A 17 -3.31 -8.95 -6.16
CA GLU A 17 -3.81 -7.65 -6.57
C GLU A 17 -5.29 -7.71 -6.93
N PHE A 18 -5.93 -6.55 -6.91
CA PHE A 18 -7.31 -6.41 -7.32
C PHE A 18 -7.53 -4.99 -7.82
N PHE A 19 -7.85 -4.87 -9.11
CA PHE A 19 -8.09 -3.61 -9.80
C PHE A 19 -9.47 -3.68 -10.45
N ARG A 20 -10.43 -2.92 -9.92
CA ARG A 20 -11.78 -2.80 -10.48
C ARG A 20 -12.36 -1.44 -10.13
N LYS A 21 -12.97 -0.79 -11.12
CA LYS A 21 -13.61 0.52 -10.97
C LYS A 21 -15.11 0.35 -10.71
N GLY A 22 -15.71 1.36 -10.06
CA GLY A 22 -17.16 1.47 -9.91
C GLY A 22 -17.80 0.46 -8.96
N MET A 23 -17.04 -0.14 -8.04
CA MET A 23 -17.60 -1.06 -7.05
C MET A 23 -18.26 -0.31 -5.89
N LEU A 24 -19.37 -0.87 -5.42
CA LEU A 24 -20.03 -0.44 -4.20
C LEU A 24 -19.31 -0.99 -2.95
N ASN A 25 -19.54 -0.36 -1.79
CA ASN A 25 -18.88 -0.74 -0.53
C ASN A 25 -19.24 -2.18 -0.07
N ASN A 26 -20.46 -2.63 -0.33
CA ASN A 26 -20.89 -4.02 -0.10
C ASN A 26 -20.16 -5.02 -0.99
N GLU A 27 -19.93 -4.67 -2.27
CA GLU A 27 -19.18 -5.51 -3.21
C GLU A 27 -17.70 -5.58 -2.83
N LEU A 28 -17.11 -4.45 -2.41
CA LEU A 28 -15.73 -4.41 -1.91
C LEU A 28 -15.57 -5.27 -0.66
N ALA A 29 -16.49 -5.17 0.29
CA ALA A 29 -16.47 -6.00 1.49
C ALA A 29 -16.61 -7.49 1.16
N GLN A 30 -17.47 -7.85 0.20
CA GLN A 30 -17.62 -9.23 -0.24
C GLN A 30 -16.36 -9.76 -0.92
N MET A 31 -15.77 -8.99 -1.84
CA MET A 31 -14.52 -9.34 -2.51
C MET A 31 -13.38 -9.59 -1.51
N ILE A 32 -13.25 -8.74 -0.48
CA ILE A 32 -12.26 -8.93 0.59
C ILE A 32 -12.48 -10.26 1.34
N LYS A 33 -13.74 -10.61 1.61
CA LYS A 33 -14.11 -11.88 2.26
C LYS A 33 -13.83 -13.08 1.36
N ASP A 34 -14.18 -13.00 0.08
CA ASP A 34 -13.99 -14.07 -0.90
C ASP A 34 -12.51 -14.38 -1.11
N LYS A 35 -11.64 -13.36 -1.06
CA LYS A 35 -10.18 -13.51 -1.06
C LYS A 35 -9.60 -14.02 0.26
N GLY A 36 -10.41 -14.18 1.31
CA GLY A 36 -9.97 -14.65 2.62
C GLY A 36 -9.26 -13.59 3.48
N TYR A 37 -9.27 -12.32 3.08
CA TYR A 37 -8.53 -11.24 3.77
C TYR A 37 -9.35 -10.48 4.82
N SER A 38 -10.59 -10.90 5.09
CA SER A 38 -11.48 -10.20 6.04
C SER A 38 -10.90 -10.09 7.46
N LYS A 39 -10.01 -11.03 7.83
CA LYS A 39 -9.30 -11.05 9.11
C LYS A 39 -7.95 -10.35 9.08
N GLU A 40 -7.52 -9.77 7.97
CA GLU A 40 -6.22 -9.08 7.86
C GLU A 40 -6.31 -7.58 8.16
N VAL A 41 -5.17 -6.94 8.44
CA VAL A 41 -5.13 -5.47 8.51
C VAL A 41 -5.18 -4.90 7.12
N ILE A 42 -6.23 -4.15 6.82
CA ILE A 42 -6.41 -3.50 5.52
C ILE A 42 -6.27 -2.00 5.72
N ILE A 43 -5.32 -1.39 5.01
CA ILE A 43 -5.13 0.06 5.02
C ILE A 43 -5.83 0.66 3.81
N ALA A 44 -6.78 1.56 4.08
CA ALA A 44 -7.58 2.23 3.07
C ALA A 44 -7.32 3.74 3.07
N ASP A 45 -7.71 4.42 1.99
CA ASP A 45 -7.56 5.86 1.90
C ASP A 45 -8.33 6.58 3.02
N SER A 46 -7.62 7.38 3.82
CA SER A 46 -8.19 8.17 4.90
C SER A 46 -9.17 9.26 4.45
N ALA A 47 -9.21 9.62 3.16
CA ALA A 47 -10.23 10.50 2.59
C ALA A 47 -11.61 9.82 2.57
N GLU A 48 -11.65 8.50 2.43
CA GLU A 48 -12.85 7.68 2.27
C GLU A 48 -13.40 7.16 3.62
N ARG A 49 -13.44 8.00 4.65
CA ARG A 49 -13.81 7.55 6.02
C ARG A 49 -15.17 6.88 6.11
N LYS A 50 -16.18 7.41 5.39
CA LYS A 50 -17.53 6.84 5.36
C LYS A 50 -17.51 5.41 4.81
N SER A 51 -16.79 5.21 3.69
CA SER A 51 -16.64 3.92 3.04
C SER A 51 -15.91 2.92 3.93
N ILE A 52 -14.88 3.35 4.66
CA ILE A 52 -14.17 2.54 5.67
C ILE A 52 -15.13 2.06 6.75
N ASP A 53 -15.93 2.96 7.33
CA ASP A 53 -16.88 2.62 8.40
C ASP A 53 -17.98 1.66 7.91
N GLU A 54 -18.45 1.83 6.68
CA GLU A 54 -19.43 0.94 6.06
C GLU A 54 -18.85 -0.47 5.83
N ILE A 55 -17.69 -0.56 5.19
CA ILE A 55 -16.99 -1.84 4.94
C ILE A 55 -16.69 -2.56 6.26
N LYS A 56 -16.35 -1.81 7.31
CA LYS A 56 -16.14 -2.36 8.65
C LYS A 56 -17.39 -3.03 9.21
N LYS A 57 -18.57 -2.40 9.07
CA LYS A 57 -19.87 -2.96 9.47
C LYS A 57 -20.26 -4.18 8.64
N LEU A 58 -19.78 -4.27 7.40
CA LEU A 58 -20.04 -5.37 6.46
C LEU A 58 -19.14 -6.61 6.66
N GLY A 59 -18.41 -6.68 7.77
CA GLY A 59 -17.65 -7.87 8.17
C GLY A 59 -16.15 -7.80 7.87
N VAL A 60 -15.59 -6.60 7.66
CA VAL A 60 -14.14 -6.38 7.53
C VAL A 60 -13.64 -5.55 8.71
N PRO A 61 -13.63 -6.09 9.94
CA PRO A 61 -13.47 -5.31 11.17
C PRO A 61 -12.10 -4.63 11.33
N ARG A 62 -11.08 -5.12 10.59
CA ARG A 62 -9.68 -4.68 10.69
C ARG A 62 -9.26 -3.69 9.60
N ILE A 63 -10.19 -3.22 8.76
CA ILE A 63 -9.94 -2.09 7.86
C ILE A 63 -9.69 -0.80 8.67
N LYS A 64 -8.69 -0.02 8.26
CA LYS A 64 -8.26 1.20 8.95
C LYS A 64 -7.85 2.27 7.94
N PRO A 65 -8.04 3.56 8.26
CA PRO A 65 -7.54 4.65 7.43
C PRO A 65 -6.00 4.70 7.47
N ALA A 66 -5.39 5.03 6.34
CA ALA A 66 -3.97 5.33 6.24
C ALA A 66 -3.60 6.57 7.07
N LYS A 67 -2.37 6.62 7.59
CA LYS A 67 -1.85 7.82 8.26
C LYS A 67 -1.21 8.72 7.21
N LYS A 68 -1.93 9.74 6.77
CA LYS A 68 -1.43 10.73 5.80
C LYS A 68 -0.95 12.00 6.52
N GLY A 69 0.21 12.49 6.11
CA GLY A 69 0.80 13.77 6.54
C GLY A 69 1.50 14.46 5.37
N HIS A 70 1.84 15.74 5.55
CA HIS A 70 2.61 16.48 4.55
C HIS A 70 3.94 15.75 4.27
N GLY A 71 4.30 15.54 3.00
CA GLY A 71 5.50 14.78 2.60
C GLY A 71 5.38 13.25 2.67
N SER A 72 4.25 12.68 3.09
CA SER A 72 4.09 11.22 3.26
C SER A 72 4.25 10.38 1.99
N ILE A 73 4.11 10.98 0.80
CA ILE A 73 4.39 10.31 -0.47
C ILE A 73 5.89 10.04 -0.60
N MET A 74 6.71 11.08 -0.52
CA MET A 74 8.17 10.96 -0.66
C MET A 74 8.78 10.08 0.43
N THR A 75 8.38 10.27 1.70
CA THR A 75 8.85 9.39 2.80
C THR A 75 8.48 7.93 2.54
N GLY A 76 7.29 7.69 1.99
CA GLY A 76 6.83 6.35 1.69
C GLY A 76 7.57 5.71 0.51
N ILE A 77 7.83 6.45 -0.56
CA ILE A 77 8.66 6.00 -1.70
C ILE A 77 10.07 5.63 -1.20
N GLN A 78 10.69 6.52 -0.42
CA GLN A 78 12.00 6.26 0.18
C GLN A 78 12.00 5.00 1.05
N LYS A 79 10.92 4.75 1.80
CA LYS A 79 10.80 3.54 2.61
C LYS A 79 10.66 2.30 1.74
N VAL A 80 9.82 2.33 0.70
CA VAL A 80 9.64 1.20 -0.23
C VAL A 80 10.95 0.86 -0.94
N ASN A 81 11.72 1.88 -1.37
CA ASN A 81 13.01 1.71 -2.03
C ASN A 81 14.12 1.10 -1.14
N GLN A 82 13.88 0.91 0.17
CA GLN A 82 14.79 0.19 1.05
C GLN A 82 14.65 -1.34 0.94
N TYR A 83 13.69 -1.84 0.16
CA TYR A 83 13.39 -3.26 0.01
C TYR A 83 13.65 -3.73 -1.42
N GLU A 84 14.08 -4.98 -1.54
CA GLU A 84 13.94 -5.73 -2.78
C GLU A 84 12.46 -6.08 -2.97
N ILE A 85 11.85 -5.56 -4.04
CA ILE A 85 10.44 -5.79 -4.36
C ILE A 85 10.33 -7.05 -5.22
N ILE A 86 9.59 -8.03 -4.72
CA ILE A 86 9.38 -9.32 -5.38
C ILE A 86 7.89 -9.43 -5.70
N VAL A 87 7.56 -9.42 -6.99
CA VAL A 87 6.17 -9.39 -7.46
C VAL A 87 5.80 -10.76 -8.01
N HIS A 88 4.66 -11.29 -7.55
CA HIS A 88 4.12 -12.53 -8.09
C HIS A 88 3.69 -12.32 -9.55
N PRO A 89 3.93 -13.28 -10.47
CA PRO A 89 3.68 -13.09 -11.91
C PRO A 89 2.25 -12.69 -12.28
N ASN A 90 1.26 -13.13 -11.48
CA ASN A 90 -0.15 -12.78 -11.70
C ASN A 90 -0.50 -11.33 -11.32
N CYS A 91 0.40 -10.59 -10.69
CA CYS A 91 0.18 -9.19 -10.33
C CYS A 91 0.61 -8.28 -11.49
N THR A 92 -0.09 -8.38 -12.62
CA THR A 92 0.28 -7.69 -13.87
C THR A 92 0.05 -6.19 -13.82
N ASN A 93 -0.97 -5.72 -13.08
CA ASN A 93 -1.21 -4.28 -12.92
C ASN A 93 -0.09 -3.63 -12.10
N ILE A 94 0.38 -4.29 -11.04
CA ILE A 94 1.52 -3.81 -10.25
C ILE A 94 2.81 -3.81 -11.09
N GLN A 95 3.02 -4.82 -11.94
CA GLN A 95 4.17 -4.84 -12.86
C GLN A 95 4.12 -3.64 -13.82
N ASP A 96 2.98 -3.38 -14.46
CA ASP A 96 2.78 -2.22 -15.34
C ASP A 96 3.00 -0.89 -14.60
N GLU A 97 2.54 -0.77 -13.36
CA GLU A 97 2.81 0.42 -12.55
C GLU A 97 4.29 0.59 -12.23
N LEU A 98 5.01 -0.48 -11.86
CA LEU A 98 6.44 -0.43 -11.56
C LEU A 98 7.28 -0.05 -12.79
N ASP A 99 6.90 -0.52 -13.98
CA ASP A 99 7.62 -0.23 -15.23
C ASP A 99 7.45 1.23 -15.67
N ASN A 100 6.34 1.88 -15.31
CA ASN A 100 5.98 3.21 -15.81
C ASN A 100 6.08 4.33 -14.75
N TYR A 101 6.04 4.02 -13.46
CA TYR A 101 6.06 5.02 -12.40
C TYR A 101 7.42 5.71 -12.30
N SER A 102 7.40 7.04 -12.37
CA SER A 102 8.63 7.84 -12.45
C SER A 102 8.50 9.20 -11.78
N TYR A 103 9.62 9.92 -11.68
CA TYR A 103 9.63 11.32 -11.31
C TYR A 103 9.21 12.19 -12.50
N LYS A 104 8.51 13.29 -12.23
CA LYS A 104 8.16 14.29 -13.25
C LYS A 104 9.45 14.81 -13.87
N LYS A 105 9.41 15.06 -15.18
CA LYS A 105 10.47 15.78 -15.88
C LYS A 105 10.07 17.23 -16.08
N ASP A 106 11.01 18.14 -15.91
CA ASP A 106 10.87 19.50 -16.38
C ASP A 106 10.72 19.50 -17.91
N LYS A 107 9.74 20.24 -18.42
CA LYS A 107 9.42 20.23 -19.86
C LYS A 107 10.45 20.96 -20.70
N VAL A 108 11.24 21.85 -20.11
CA VAL A 108 12.22 22.70 -20.79
C VAL A 108 13.60 22.05 -20.71
N THR A 109 14.02 21.66 -19.51
CA THR A 109 15.37 21.10 -19.28
C THR A 109 15.42 19.59 -19.47
N GLY A 110 14.29 18.88 -19.35
CA GLY A 110 14.23 17.43 -19.38
C GLY A 110 14.71 16.76 -18.08
N GLU A 111 15.12 17.53 -17.08
CA GLU A 111 15.63 17.03 -15.80
C GLU A 111 14.51 16.50 -14.90
N TYR A 112 14.84 15.53 -14.05
CA TYR A 112 13.89 15.00 -13.08
C TYR A 112 13.67 15.98 -11.92
N LEU A 113 12.39 16.24 -11.63
CA LEU A 113 11.94 17.01 -10.48
C LEU A 113 11.75 16.11 -9.27
N ASN A 114 11.82 16.66 -8.06
CA ASN A 114 11.57 15.94 -6.82
C ASN A 114 10.05 15.76 -6.52
N SER A 115 9.28 15.41 -7.56
CA SER A 115 7.85 15.14 -7.48
C SER A 115 7.53 13.96 -8.39
N PRO A 116 6.92 12.88 -7.88
CA PRO A 116 6.50 11.77 -8.72
C PRO A 116 5.38 12.17 -9.66
N ILE A 117 5.23 11.44 -10.78
CA ILE A 117 4.06 11.56 -11.65
C ILE A 117 2.79 11.14 -10.91
N ASP A 118 1.64 11.67 -11.32
CA ASP A 118 0.32 11.29 -10.80
C ASP A 118 -0.38 10.35 -11.79
N SER A 119 0.34 9.29 -12.17
CA SER A 119 -0.11 8.21 -13.07
C SER A 119 0.65 6.96 -12.70
N TYR A 120 0.08 5.78 -12.98
CA TYR A 120 0.71 4.49 -12.67
C TYR A 120 1.05 4.34 -11.18
N ASN A 121 0.16 4.83 -10.31
CA ASN A 121 0.43 4.97 -8.88
C ASN A 121 -0.63 4.35 -7.97
N HIS A 122 -1.68 3.72 -8.50
CA HIS A 122 -2.82 3.29 -7.68
C HIS A 122 -2.44 2.13 -6.75
N GLY A 123 -1.84 1.09 -7.33
CA GLY A 123 -1.24 0.00 -6.59
C GLY A 123 -0.05 0.47 -5.76
N LEU A 124 0.90 1.21 -6.33
CA LEU A 124 2.07 1.69 -5.60
C LEU A 124 1.72 2.58 -4.40
N ASP A 125 0.68 3.39 -4.47
CA ASP A 125 0.17 4.14 -3.32
C ASP A 125 -0.43 3.21 -2.27
N ALA A 126 -1.16 2.18 -2.67
CA ALA A 126 -1.61 1.14 -1.73
C ALA A 126 -0.41 0.42 -1.07
N LEU A 127 0.69 0.19 -1.79
CA LEU A 127 1.90 -0.45 -1.25
C LEU A 127 2.53 0.45 -0.19
N ARG A 128 2.70 1.72 -0.55
CA ARG A 128 3.24 2.79 0.30
C ARG A 128 2.41 3.00 1.56
N MET A 129 1.09 2.83 1.48
CA MET A 129 0.21 2.87 2.65
C MET A 129 0.36 1.59 3.50
N SER A 130 0.41 0.41 2.86
CA SER A 130 0.53 -0.88 3.55
C SER A 130 1.79 -0.98 4.42
N ILE A 131 2.93 -0.49 3.91
CA ILE A 131 4.23 -0.56 4.59
C ILE A 131 4.30 0.31 5.87
N GLN A 132 3.37 1.25 6.06
CA GLN A 132 3.25 2.01 7.31
C GLN A 132 2.77 1.13 8.47
N SER A 133 2.10 0.02 8.17
CA SER A 133 1.53 -0.92 9.13
C SER A 133 2.55 -1.89 9.69
N VAL A 134 3.70 -2.04 9.01
CA VAL A 134 4.78 -2.92 9.44
C VAL A 134 5.33 -2.38 10.75
N LYS A 135 5.01 -3.08 11.84
CA LYS A 135 5.41 -2.69 13.18
C LYS A 135 6.94 -2.80 13.29
N ARG A 136 7.57 -1.77 13.85
CA ARG A 136 8.94 -1.92 14.37
C ARG A 136 8.94 -3.07 15.39
N LYS A 137 9.99 -3.90 15.39
CA LYS A 137 10.25 -4.87 16.47
C LYS A 137 10.00 -4.17 17.81
N ALA A 138 9.20 -4.81 18.68
CA ALA A 138 8.91 -4.25 19.98
C ALA A 138 10.24 -3.97 20.70
N ARG A 139 10.39 -2.78 21.30
CA ARG A 139 11.51 -2.52 22.21
C ARG A 139 11.33 -3.44 23.41
N ILE A 140 12.02 -4.56 23.42
CA ILE A 140 12.14 -5.41 24.61
C ILE A 140 13.04 -4.64 25.57
N LEU A 141 12.46 -4.11 26.65
CA LEU A 141 13.23 -3.58 27.78
C LEU A 141 13.71 -4.77 28.59
N THR A 142 14.97 -5.17 28.39
CA THR A 142 15.59 -6.19 29.23
C THR A 142 15.95 -5.55 30.56
N VAL A 143 15.18 -5.85 31.61
CA VAL A 143 15.54 -5.50 32.99
C VAL A 143 16.41 -6.63 33.54
N LYS A 144 17.66 -6.32 33.92
CA LYS A 144 18.45 -7.22 34.76
C LYS A 144 18.02 -6.97 36.21
N LEU A 145 17.54 -8.02 36.88
CA LEU A 145 17.33 -8.06 38.32
C LEU A 145 18.69 -8.27 39.02
#